data_AF-A0A7I4FFZ6-F1
#
_entry.id   AF-A0A7I4FFZ6-F1
#
_cell.length_a   1.000
_cell.length_b   1.000
_cell.length_c   1.000
_cell.angle_alpha   90.00
_cell.angle_beta   90.00
_cell.angle_gamma   90.00
#
_symmetry.space_group_name_H-M   'P 1'
#
loop_
_entity.id
_entity.type
_entity.pdbx_description
1 polymer ?
#
loop_
_entity_poly.entity_id
_entity_poly.type
_entity_poly.pdbx_seq_one_letter_code
_entity_poly.pdbx_strand_id
1 'polypeptide(L)'
;MCVGNKNGLLLPQATTDQELLHIRNCLPDSVVVQRVDERLSALGNCIACNDYVSLIHTDLDRETEELVADVLGVEVFRQTIAGNILVGSYCQFTNRGGLVHPHTSIEDLDELSSLLQVPLVAGTVNRGSEVIGAGLVVNDWTAFCGLDTTATELSVIESVFKLRDAQPSNIVNEMRASLIDTMS
;
A
#
# COMPACT_ATOMS: atom_id res chain seq x y z
N MET A 1 -6.60 -4.36 10.77
CA MET A 1 -7.42 -3.56 11.70
C MET A 1 -7.08 -2.08 11.63
N CYS A 2 -5.80 -1.74 11.59
CA CYS A 2 -5.32 -0.35 11.49
C CYS A 2 -4.92 -0.02 10.06
N VAL A 3 -4.70 1.26 9.77
CA VAL A 3 -4.15 1.75 8.50
C VAL A 3 -3.21 2.92 8.78
N GLY A 4 -2.15 3.08 8.00
CA GLY A 4 -1.20 4.16 8.21
C GLY A 4 -0.20 4.29 7.07
N ASN A 5 0.45 5.44 7.03
CA ASN A 5 1.55 5.76 6.14
C ASN A 5 2.72 6.31 6.98
N LYS A 6 3.73 6.93 6.35
CA LYS A 6 4.87 7.47 7.10
C LYS A 6 4.52 8.64 8.05
N ASN A 7 3.38 9.30 7.85
CA ASN A 7 2.98 10.50 8.58
C ASN A 7 2.05 10.18 9.76
N GLY A 8 1.23 9.12 9.64
CA GLY A 8 0.25 8.82 10.66
C GLY A 8 -0.22 7.37 10.68
N LEU A 9 -0.82 6.99 11.81
CA LEU A 9 -1.41 5.69 12.07
C LEU A 9 -2.80 5.85 12.69
N LEU A 10 -3.80 5.29 12.01
CA LEU A 10 -5.18 5.26 12.47
C LEU A 10 -5.48 3.92 13.14
N LEU A 11 -5.97 4.01 14.37
CA LEU A 11 -6.30 2.87 15.22
C LEU A 11 -7.82 2.80 15.43
N PRO A 12 -8.41 1.60 15.53
CA PRO A 12 -9.83 1.48 15.84
C PRO A 12 -10.10 1.92 17.29
N GLN A 13 -11.33 2.36 17.56
CA GLN A 13 -11.79 2.74 18.90
C GLN A 13 -11.66 1.62 19.94
N ALA A 14 -11.65 0.35 19.50
CA ALA A 14 -11.45 -0.82 20.35
C ALA A 14 -10.03 -0.91 20.96
N THR A 15 -9.08 -0.10 20.47
CA THR A 15 -7.70 -0.08 20.98
C THR A 15 -7.66 0.48 22.40
N THR A 16 -7.12 -0.30 23.33
CA THR A 16 -6.99 0.08 24.74
C THR A 16 -5.97 1.21 24.92
N ASP A 17 -6.08 1.97 26.01
CA ASP A 17 -5.12 3.04 26.31
C ASP A 17 -3.70 2.51 26.51
N GLN A 18 -3.56 1.27 27.01
CA GLN A 18 -2.26 0.62 27.17
C GLN A 18 -1.62 0.29 25.82
N GLU A 19 -2.39 -0.24 24.86
CA GLU A 19 -1.92 -0.50 23.50
C GLU A 19 -1.57 0.80 22.78
N LEU A 20 -2.42 1.82 22.90
CA LEU A 20 -2.18 3.14 22.31
C LEU A 20 -0.86 3.74 22.82
N LEU A 21 -0.64 3.71 24.13
CA LEU A 21 0.57 4.24 24.75
C LEU A 21 1.80 3.45 24.29
N HIS A 22 1.69 2.11 24.21
CA HIS A 22 2.78 1.27 23.73
C HIS A 22 3.14 1.58 22.27
N ILE A 23 2.14 1.65 21.38
CA ILE A 23 2.33 1.97 19.97
C ILE A 23 2.98 3.34 19.82
N ARG A 24 2.50 4.35 20.54
CA ARG A 24 3.06 5.70 20.51
C ARG A 24 4.51 5.76 20.98
N ASN A 25 4.88 4.98 21.99
CA ASN A 25 6.25 4.92 22.50
C ASN A 25 7.22 4.17 21.55
N CYS A 26 6.69 3.30 20.69
CA CYS A 26 7.49 2.53 19.73
C CYS A 26 7.59 3.20 18.35
N LEU A 27 6.74 4.18 18.06
CA LEU A 27 6.75 4.93 16.82
C LEU A 27 7.61 6.20 16.93
N PRO A 28 8.18 6.67 15.80
CA PRO A 28 8.86 7.97 15.77
C PRO A 28 7.90 9.12 16.12
N ASP A 29 8.42 10.18 16.75
CA ASP A 29 7.64 11.37 17.14
C ASP A 29 6.96 12.09 15.96
N SER A 30 7.44 11.85 14.74
CA SER A 30 6.85 12.38 13.52
C SER A 30 5.53 11.71 13.11
N VAL A 31 5.24 10.52 13.66
CA VAL A 31 4.04 9.74 13.30
C VAL A 31 2.89 10.08 14.24
N VAL A 32 1.83 10.66 13.69
CA VAL A 32 0.62 10.98 14.46
C VAL A 32 -0.22 9.73 14.65
N VAL A 33 -0.41 9.31 15.90
CA VAL A 33 -1.25 8.15 16.24
C VAL A 33 -2.60 8.62 16.75
N GLN A 34 -3.67 8.26 16.04
CA GLN A 34 -5.03 8.71 16.35
C GLN A 34 -6.01 7.54 16.37
N ARG A 35 -6.94 7.55 17.33
CA ARG A 35 -8.08 6.62 17.36
C ARG A 35 -9.26 7.21 16.58
N VAL A 36 -9.95 6.34 15.84
CA VAL A 36 -11.13 6.69 15.05
C VAL A 36 -12.31 5.81 15.47
N ASP A 37 -13.47 6.43 15.72
CA ASP A 37 -14.74 5.71 15.92
C ASP A 37 -15.38 5.47 14.56
N GLU A 38 -15.11 4.29 13.99
CA GLU A 38 -15.69 3.85 12.72
C GLU A 38 -16.46 2.54 12.93
N ARG A 39 -17.66 2.43 12.35
CA ARG A 39 -18.61 1.34 12.63
C ARG A 39 -18.91 0.45 11.43
N LEU A 40 -18.47 0.82 10.22
CA LEU A 40 -18.70 0.04 9.00
C LEU A 40 -17.92 -1.27 8.96
N SER A 41 -16.60 -1.19 9.11
CA SER A 41 -15.69 -2.35 9.11
C SER A 41 -14.37 -1.99 9.80
N ALA A 42 -13.40 -2.90 9.75
CA ALA A 42 -12.03 -2.59 10.13
C ALA A 42 -11.45 -1.50 9.21
N LEU A 43 -10.74 -0.51 9.78
CA LEU A 43 -10.15 0.60 9.02
C LEU A 43 -9.29 0.11 7.85
N GLY A 44 -8.48 -0.94 8.07
CA GLY A 44 -7.63 -1.52 7.01
C GLY A 44 -8.39 -2.24 5.87
N ASN A 45 -9.68 -2.53 6.01
CA ASN A 45 -10.49 -3.03 4.90
C ASN A 45 -11.13 -1.87 4.11
N CYS A 46 -11.48 -0.80 4.81
CA CYS A 46 -12.16 0.36 4.24
C CYS A 46 -11.20 1.40 3.65
N ILE A 47 -9.92 1.35 3.98
CA ILE A 47 -8.94 2.38 3.64
C ILE A 47 -7.69 1.72 3.05
N ALA A 48 -7.25 2.19 1.90
CA ALA A 48 -5.97 1.86 1.28
C ALA A 48 -5.22 3.15 1.00
N CYS A 49 -3.99 3.30 1.46
CA CYS A 49 -3.24 4.55 1.36
C CYS A 49 -1.77 4.36 1.00
N ASN A 50 -1.21 5.36 0.34
CA ASN A 50 0.25 5.58 0.27
C ASN A 50 0.61 6.91 0.98
N ASP A 51 1.76 7.51 0.67
CA ASP A 51 2.18 8.75 1.31
C ASP A 51 1.54 10.02 0.71
N TYR A 52 0.75 9.90 -0.36
CA TYR A 52 0.21 11.03 -1.13
C TYR A 52 -1.31 10.98 -1.27
N VAL A 53 -1.87 9.78 -1.45
CA VAL A 53 -3.27 9.53 -1.78
C VAL A 53 -3.81 8.38 -0.93
N SER A 54 -5.08 8.48 -0.55
CA SER A 54 -5.84 7.43 0.11
C SER A 54 -7.15 7.17 -0.61
N LEU A 55 -7.42 5.90 -0.87
CA LEU A 55 -8.74 5.42 -1.30
C LEU A 55 -9.53 4.99 -0.06
N ILE A 56 -10.79 5.40 -0.01
CA ILE A 56 -11.69 5.09 1.08
C ILE A 56 -13.01 4.49 0.58
N HIS A 57 -13.64 3.72 1.45
CA HIS A 57 -15.01 3.22 1.28
C HIS A 57 -15.99 4.37 0.99
N THR A 58 -16.92 4.17 0.03
CA THR A 58 -17.85 5.22 -0.43
C THR A 58 -18.79 5.76 0.65
N ASP A 59 -19.18 4.89 1.58
CA ASP A 59 -20.12 5.21 2.66
C ASP A 59 -19.45 5.69 3.95
N LEU A 60 -18.13 5.95 3.94
CA LEU A 60 -17.45 6.50 5.11
C LEU A 60 -18.00 7.88 5.49
N ASP A 61 -18.13 8.12 6.79
CA ASP A 61 -18.57 9.39 7.32
C ASP A 61 -17.56 10.50 6.98
N ARG A 62 -18.07 11.71 6.74
CA ARG A 62 -17.24 12.86 6.37
C ARG A 62 -16.23 13.22 7.46
N GLU A 63 -16.61 13.06 8.72
CA GLU A 63 -15.70 13.27 9.86
C GLU A 63 -14.52 12.29 9.80
N THR A 64 -14.77 11.02 9.49
CA THR A 64 -13.71 10.02 9.30
C THR A 64 -12.82 10.35 8.11
N GLU A 65 -13.40 10.80 6.99
CA GLU A 65 -12.65 11.24 5.80
C GLU A 65 -11.70 12.42 6.12
N GLU A 66 -12.18 13.43 6.82
CA GLU A 66 -11.38 14.59 7.25
C GLU A 66 -10.25 14.16 8.20
N LEU A 67 -10.53 13.26 9.14
CA LEU A 67 -9.50 12.68 10.02
C LEU A 67 -8.43 11.89 9.26
N VAL A 68 -8.82 11.12 8.24
CA VAL A 68 -7.87 10.38 7.40
C VAL A 68 -6.97 11.34 6.64
N ALA A 69 -7.53 12.39 6.04
CA ALA A 69 -6.77 13.40 5.32
C ALA A 69 -5.77 14.12 6.24
N ASP A 70 -6.21 14.54 7.43
CA ASP A 70 -5.39 15.30 8.37
C ASP A 70 -4.28 14.48 9.02
N VAL A 71 -4.58 13.25 9.46
CA VAL A 71 -3.62 12.40 10.17
C VAL A 71 -2.59 11.79 9.22
N LEU A 72 -3.04 11.32 8.04
CA LEU A 72 -2.14 10.72 7.06
C LEU A 72 -1.47 11.79 6.18
N GLY A 73 -2.01 13.00 6.10
CA GLY A 73 -1.49 14.08 5.27
C GLY A 73 -1.59 13.76 3.77
N VAL A 74 -2.73 13.21 3.34
CA VAL A 74 -2.96 12.71 1.98
C VAL A 74 -4.28 13.21 1.41
N GLU A 75 -4.38 13.23 0.08
CA GLU A 75 -5.65 13.46 -0.60
C GLU A 75 -6.52 12.20 -0.52
N VAL A 76 -7.79 12.36 -0.15
CA VAL A 76 -8.71 11.25 0.06
C VAL A 76 -9.73 11.18 -1.06
N PHE A 77 -9.91 10.00 -1.64
CA PHE A 77 -10.91 9.74 -2.68
C PHE A 77 -11.80 8.56 -2.32
N ARG A 78 -13.11 8.75 -2.49
CA ARG A 78 -14.11 7.68 -2.36
C ARG A 78 -14.14 6.89 -3.66
N GLN A 79 -13.83 5.60 -3.60
CA GLN A 79 -13.77 4.76 -4.80
C GLN A 79 -14.14 3.30 -4.53
N THR A 80 -14.44 2.56 -5.58
CA THR A 80 -14.68 1.10 -5.54
C THR A 80 -13.70 0.37 -6.46
N ILE A 81 -13.45 -0.91 -6.18
CA ILE A 81 -12.46 -1.71 -6.92
C ILE A 81 -13.14 -2.98 -7.42
N ALA A 82 -13.31 -3.10 -8.74
CA ALA A 82 -14.07 -4.17 -9.37
C ALA A 82 -15.50 -4.31 -8.78
N GLY A 83 -16.17 -3.19 -8.49
CA GLY A 83 -17.48 -3.16 -7.86
C GLY A 83 -17.51 -3.46 -6.35
N ASN A 84 -16.34 -3.67 -5.72
CA ASN A 84 -16.24 -3.85 -4.27
C ASN A 84 -15.95 -2.54 -3.56
N ILE A 85 -16.67 -2.32 -2.45
CA ILE A 85 -16.54 -1.15 -1.57
C ILE A 85 -15.36 -1.25 -0.59
N LEU A 86 -14.84 -2.46 -0.34
CA LEU A 86 -13.72 -2.72 0.59
C LEU A 86 -12.37 -2.53 -0.10
N VAL A 87 -12.02 -1.27 -0.39
CA VAL A 87 -10.81 -0.93 -1.14
C VAL A 87 -9.52 -1.51 -0.54
N GLY A 88 -9.37 -1.53 0.78
CA GLY A 88 -8.18 -2.06 1.47
C GLY A 88 -8.07 -3.58 1.45
N SER A 89 -9.17 -4.29 1.19
CA SER A 89 -9.12 -5.75 1.01
C SER A 89 -8.70 -6.14 -0.41
N TYR A 90 -9.10 -5.34 -1.40
CA TYR A 90 -9.00 -5.68 -2.82
C TYR A 90 -7.93 -4.91 -3.59
N CYS A 91 -7.22 -4.02 -2.92
CA CYS A 91 -6.11 -3.28 -3.49
C CYS A 91 -5.02 -3.04 -2.46
N GLN A 92 -3.79 -3.11 -2.92
CA GLN A 92 -2.62 -2.72 -2.18
C GLN A 92 -1.73 -1.89 -3.10
N PHE A 93 -1.37 -0.67 -2.68
CA PHE A 93 -0.53 0.21 -3.47
C PHE A 93 0.51 0.91 -2.60
N THR A 94 1.59 1.35 -3.23
CA THR A 94 2.68 2.13 -2.62
C THR A 94 2.91 3.42 -3.41
N ASN A 95 4.02 4.11 -3.15
CA ASN A 95 4.41 5.28 -3.93
C ASN A 95 4.95 4.92 -5.33
N ARG A 96 5.23 3.63 -5.58
CA ARG A 96 5.87 3.16 -6.82
C ARG A 96 4.93 2.46 -7.80
N GLY A 97 3.87 1.84 -7.28
CA GLY A 97 2.91 1.05 -8.05
C GLY A 97 1.87 0.39 -7.15
N GLY A 98 0.94 -0.36 -7.73
CA GLY A 98 -0.10 -1.06 -6.98
C GLY A 98 -0.67 -2.28 -7.67
N LEU A 99 -1.23 -3.17 -6.86
CA LEU A 99 -1.88 -4.40 -7.28
C LEU A 99 -3.36 -4.33 -6.88
N VAL A 100 -4.24 -4.55 -7.84
CA VAL A 100 -5.70 -4.53 -7.64
C VAL A 100 -6.32 -5.89 -7.96
N HIS A 101 -7.58 -6.04 -7.59
CA HIS A 101 -8.43 -7.20 -7.88
C HIS A 101 -8.31 -7.66 -9.36
N PRO A 102 -8.23 -8.97 -9.64
CA PRO A 102 -7.98 -9.49 -10.99
C PRO A 102 -9.09 -9.20 -12.00
N HIS A 103 -10.34 -9.02 -11.52
CA HIS A 103 -11.49 -8.69 -12.37
C HIS A 103 -11.72 -7.19 -12.55
N THR A 104 -10.75 -6.34 -12.18
CA THR A 104 -10.84 -4.89 -12.44
C THR A 104 -10.78 -4.65 -13.93
N SER A 105 -11.69 -3.82 -14.46
CA SER A 105 -11.71 -3.52 -15.89
C SER A 105 -10.50 -2.67 -16.30
N ILE A 106 -10.15 -2.69 -17.59
CA ILE A 106 -9.03 -1.86 -18.09
C ILE A 106 -9.35 -0.37 -17.93
N GLU A 107 -10.62 0.02 -18.11
CA GLU A 107 -11.08 1.39 -17.92
C GLU A 107 -10.91 1.83 -16.46
N ASP A 108 -11.33 1.01 -15.49
CA ASP A 108 -11.15 1.30 -14.06
C ASP A 108 -9.66 1.33 -13.66
N LEU A 109 -8.85 0.45 -14.24
CA LEU A 109 -7.40 0.44 -14.02
C LEU A 109 -6.74 1.75 -14.47
N ASP A 110 -7.10 2.23 -15.66
CA ASP A 110 -6.55 3.48 -16.20
C ASP A 110 -7.03 4.71 -15.41
N GLU A 111 -8.29 4.72 -14.96
CA GLU A 111 -8.83 5.75 -14.07
C GLU A 111 -8.09 5.76 -12.72
N LEU A 112 -7.98 4.60 -12.06
CA LEU A 112 -7.30 4.47 -10.78
C LEU A 112 -5.81 4.80 -10.89
N SER A 113 -5.15 4.40 -11.97
CA SER A 113 -3.73 4.71 -12.20
C SER A 113 -3.52 6.21 -12.40
N SER A 114 -4.43 6.87 -13.11
CA SER A 114 -4.43 8.32 -13.28
C SER A 114 -4.73 9.06 -11.97
N LEU A 115 -5.63 8.53 -11.15
CA LEU A 115 -5.97 9.11 -9.85
C LEU A 115 -4.80 9.00 -8.86
N LEU A 116 -4.21 7.81 -8.74
CA LEU A 116 -3.13 7.52 -7.80
C LEU A 116 -1.75 7.99 -8.30
N GLN A 117 -1.63 8.34 -9.58
CA GLN A 117 -0.38 8.72 -10.25
C GLN A 117 0.71 7.63 -10.18
N VAL A 118 0.30 6.36 -10.04
CA VAL A 118 1.19 5.19 -10.00
C VAL A 118 0.67 4.08 -10.91
N PRO A 119 1.55 3.25 -11.50
CA PRO A 119 1.12 2.14 -12.34
C PRO A 119 0.38 1.09 -11.52
N LEU A 120 -0.78 0.65 -12.02
CA LEU A 120 -1.58 -0.41 -11.42
C LEU A 120 -1.62 -1.64 -12.32
N VAL A 121 -1.65 -2.81 -11.72
CA VAL A 121 -1.82 -4.09 -12.40
C VAL A 121 -2.89 -4.89 -11.69
N ALA A 122 -3.74 -5.56 -12.46
CA ALA A 122 -4.68 -6.55 -11.92
C ALA A 122 -3.95 -7.89 -11.75
N GLY A 123 -4.08 -8.50 -10.58
CA GLY A 123 -3.42 -9.78 -10.29
C GLY A 123 -4.00 -10.50 -9.08
N THR A 124 -3.32 -11.54 -8.65
CA THR A 124 -3.73 -12.39 -7.52
C THR A 124 -2.55 -12.67 -6.60
N VAL A 125 -2.84 -13.16 -5.41
CA VAL A 125 -1.87 -13.59 -4.41
C VAL A 125 -2.26 -14.98 -3.88
N ASN A 126 -1.37 -15.71 -3.23
CA ASN A 126 -1.70 -17.00 -2.58
C ASN A 126 -2.42 -18.03 -3.48
N ARG A 127 -1.93 -18.25 -4.72
CA ARG A 127 -2.52 -19.19 -5.70
C ARG A 127 -3.91 -18.79 -6.18
N GLY A 128 -4.06 -17.55 -6.63
CA GLY A 128 -5.31 -17.09 -7.23
C GLY A 128 -6.29 -16.47 -6.24
N SER A 129 -5.86 -16.12 -5.02
CA SER A 129 -6.69 -15.34 -4.11
C SER A 129 -6.84 -13.91 -4.64
N GLU A 130 -8.10 -13.46 -4.65
CA GLU A 130 -8.48 -12.12 -5.10
C GLU A 130 -8.36 -11.06 -3.99
N VAL A 131 -8.15 -11.50 -2.74
CA VAL A 131 -8.08 -10.63 -1.55
C VAL A 131 -6.63 -10.19 -1.34
N ILE A 132 -6.22 -9.20 -2.14
CA ILE A 132 -4.84 -8.71 -2.19
C ILE A 132 -4.35 -8.21 -0.84
N GLY A 133 -5.13 -7.36 -0.16
CA GLY A 133 -4.71 -6.74 1.11
C GLY A 133 -4.54 -7.72 2.28
N ALA A 134 -5.15 -8.91 2.20
CA ALA A 134 -4.95 -9.96 3.18
C ALA A 134 -3.70 -10.82 2.90
N GLY A 135 -3.30 -10.92 1.63
CA GLY A 135 -2.22 -11.79 1.18
C GLY A 135 -0.89 -11.09 0.91
N LEU A 136 -0.86 -9.76 0.92
CA LEU A 136 0.31 -8.95 0.58
C LEU A 136 0.37 -7.69 1.46
N VAL A 137 1.53 -7.46 2.05
CA VAL A 137 1.91 -6.18 2.67
C VAL A 137 3.20 -5.71 2.03
N VAL A 138 3.24 -4.46 1.57
CA VAL A 138 4.34 -3.95 0.76
C VAL A 138 4.59 -2.49 1.07
N ASN A 139 5.87 -2.12 1.03
CA ASN A 139 6.33 -0.73 1.03
C ASN A 139 7.22 -0.50 -0.20
N ASP A 140 7.86 0.65 -0.30
CA ASP A 140 8.65 1.03 -1.49
C ASP A 140 9.90 0.15 -1.75
N TRP A 141 10.32 -0.68 -0.80
CA TRP A 141 11.58 -1.45 -0.88
C TRP A 141 11.46 -2.93 -0.51
N THR A 142 10.35 -3.39 0.08
CA THR A 142 10.11 -4.79 0.38
C THR A 142 8.62 -5.16 0.32
N ALA A 143 8.35 -6.41 -0.02
CA ALA A 143 7.03 -7.01 0.02
C ALA A 143 7.06 -8.32 0.81
N PHE A 144 6.04 -8.52 1.63
CA PHE A 144 5.75 -9.76 2.33
C PHE A 144 4.43 -10.31 1.80
N CYS A 145 4.44 -11.54 1.31
CA CYS A 145 3.25 -12.23 0.83
C CYS A 145 3.10 -13.59 1.51
N GLY A 146 1.92 -14.20 1.40
CA GLY A 146 1.69 -15.53 1.96
C GLY A 146 2.50 -16.61 1.23
N LEU A 147 2.80 -17.69 1.95
CA LEU A 147 3.69 -18.79 1.53
C LEU A 147 3.23 -19.47 0.23
N ASP A 148 1.92 -19.51 0.01
CA ASP A 148 1.35 -20.17 -1.16
C ASP A 148 1.49 -19.36 -2.45
N THR A 149 1.90 -18.08 -2.36
CA THR A 149 2.08 -17.20 -3.53
C THR A 149 3.07 -17.80 -4.52
N THR A 150 2.63 -17.94 -5.76
CA THR A 150 3.36 -18.62 -6.83
C THR A 150 4.49 -17.75 -7.38
N ALA A 151 5.49 -18.37 -8.01
CA ALA A 151 6.60 -17.65 -8.65
C ALA A 151 6.13 -16.63 -9.73
N THR A 152 5.02 -16.93 -10.39
CA THR A 152 4.38 -16.02 -11.37
C THR A 152 3.75 -14.81 -10.70
N GLU A 153 3.01 -15.00 -9.60
CA GLU A 153 2.44 -13.89 -8.80
C GLU A 153 3.57 -13.03 -8.20
N LEU A 154 4.61 -13.66 -7.64
CA LEU A 154 5.81 -12.96 -7.14
C LEU A 154 6.48 -12.10 -8.21
N SER A 155 6.63 -12.62 -9.43
CA SER A 155 7.24 -11.87 -10.53
C SER A 155 6.43 -10.62 -10.91
N VAL A 156 5.10 -10.70 -10.82
CA VAL A 156 4.22 -9.55 -11.06
C VAL A 156 4.36 -8.52 -9.92
N ILE A 157 4.33 -8.97 -8.66
CA ILE A 157 4.49 -8.11 -7.48
C ILE A 157 5.85 -7.38 -7.53
N GLU A 158 6.95 -8.10 -7.77
CA GLU A 158 8.29 -7.50 -7.86
C GLU A 158 8.39 -6.43 -8.97
N SER A 159 7.72 -6.68 -10.10
CA SER A 159 7.70 -5.78 -11.25
C SER A 159 6.88 -4.51 -10.98
N VAL A 160 5.63 -4.67 -10.51
CA VAL A 160 4.71 -3.54 -10.33
C VAL A 160 5.14 -2.60 -9.20
N PHE A 161 5.64 -3.16 -8.10
CA PHE A 161 6.14 -2.36 -6.97
C PHE A 161 7.59 -1.89 -7.15
N LYS A 162 8.26 -2.27 -8.25
CA LYS A 162 9.64 -1.90 -8.57
C LYS A 162 10.60 -2.21 -7.41
N LEU A 163 10.46 -3.41 -6.83
CA LEU A 163 11.28 -3.87 -5.69
C LEU A 163 12.67 -4.32 -6.14
N ARG A 164 12.79 -4.73 -7.41
CA ARG A 164 14.07 -4.92 -8.07
C ARG A 164 14.62 -3.56 -8.49
N ASP A 165 15.18 -2.83 -7.53
CA ASP A 165 16.02 -1.70 -7.89
C ASP A 165 17.19 -2.21 -8.75
N ALA A 166 17.36 -1.57 -9.90
CA ALA A 166 18.33 -1.89 -10.92
C ALA A 166 19.75 -1.89 -10.36
N GLN A 167 20.31 -3.06 -10.06
CA GLN A 167 21.75 -3.27 -10.05
C GLN A 167 22.20 -4.31 -11.10
N PRO A 168 22.11 -3.95 -12.39
CA PRO A 168 23.18 -4.26 -13.33
C PRO A 168 24.17 -3.09 -13.40
N SER A 169 23.73 -1.86 -13.18
CA SER A 169 24.51 -0.64 -13.39
C SER A 169 25.63 -0.44 -12.38
N ASN A 170 25.42 -0.74 -11.09
CA ASN A 170 26.49 -0.64 -10.09
C ASN A 170 27.59 -1.69 -10.32
N ILE A 171 27.21 -2.92 -10.67
CA ILE A 171 28.17 -3.98 -11.04
C ILE A 171 28.93 -3.60 -12.31
N VAL A 172 28.25 -3.08 -13.34
CA VAL A 172 28.89 -2.66 -14.60
C VAL A 172 29.78 -1.44 -14.40
N ASN A 173 29.42 -0.50 -13.53
CA ASN A 173 30.24 0.67 -13.21
C ASN A 173 31.45 0.29 -12.36
N GLU A 174 31.33 -0.62 -11.38
CA GLU A 174 32.48 -1.19 -10.66
C GLU A 174 33.40 -1.98 -11.59
N MET A 175 32.85 -2.82 -12.48
CA MET A 175 33.63 -3.56 -13.48
C MET A 175 34.35 -2.63 -14.45
N ARG A 176 33.72 -1.54 -14.89
CA ARG A 176 34.39 -0.52 -15.73
C ARG A 176 35.48 0.23 -14.98
N ALA A 177 35.23 0.63 -13.72
CA ALA A 177 36.22 1.33 -12.91
C ALA A 177 37.46 0.46 -12.67
N SER A 178 37.27 -0.81 -12.32
CA SER A 178 38.35 -1.77 -12.09
C SER A 178 39.14 -2.12 -13.37
N LEU A 179 38.50 -2.19 -14.53
CA LEU A 179 39.20 -2.35 -15.82
C LEU A 179 40.06 -1.13 -16.18
N ILE A 180 39.58 0.08 -15.92
CA ILE A 180 40.33 1.32 -16.20
C ILE A 180 41.57 1.41 -15.30
N ASP A 181 41.46 1.03 -14.03
CA ASP A 181 42.56 1.07 -13.06
C ASP A 181 43.66 0.03 -13.38
N THR A 182 43.31 -1.09 -14.01
CA THR A 182 44.31 -2.07 -14.51
C THR A 182 45.02 -1.66 -15.81
N MET A 183 44.55 -0.62 -16.50
CA MET A 183 45.12 -0.15 -17.77
C MET A 183 45.90 1.16 -17.64
N SER A 184 45.97 1.74 -16.44
CA SER A 184 46.80 2.89 -16.06
C SER A 184 48.04 2.47 -15.27
#